data_AF-A0A1Z4EDH0-F1
#
_entry.id   AF-A0A1Z4EDH0-F1
#
_cell.length_a   1.000
_cell.length_b   1.000
_cell.length_c   1.000
_cell.angle_alpha   90.00
_cell.angle_beta   90.00
_cell.angle_gamma   90.00
#
_symmetry.space_group_name_H-M   'P 1'
#
loop_
_entity.id
_entity.type
_entity.pdbx_description
1 polymer ?
#
loop_
_entity_poly.entity_id
_entity_poly.type
_entity_poly.pdbx_seq_one_letter_code
_entity_poly.pdbx_strand_id
1 'polypeptide(L)' 'MLKKVEIELDDDLVQEAIRRFHVADAREAVHLALRNLLGKADEAGEVYDEFSDPSAWLPRRNGEAG' A
#
# COMPACT_ATOMS: atom_id res chain seq x y z
N MET A 1 9.54 -10.44 15.28
CA MET A 1 10.46 -11.60 15.20
C MET A 1 10.12 -12.38 13.94
N LEU A 2 11.08 -12.64 13.06
CA LEU A 2 10.84 -13.42 11.84
C LEU A 2 11.01 -14.91 12.15
N LYS A 3 10.03 -15.73 11.78
CA LYS A 3 10.14 -17.20 11.83
C LYS A 3 10.24 -17.72 10.39
N LYS A 4 11.10 -18.71 10.17
CA LYS A 4 11.14 -19.44 8.90
C LYS A 4 9.96 -20.40 8.85
N VAL A 5 9.18 -20.34 7.78
CA VAL A 5 8.08 -21.27 7.49
C VAL A 5 8.35 -21.84 6.10
N GLU A 6 8.21 -23.15 5.95
CA GLU A 6 8.33 -23.85 4.67
C GLU A 6 6.93 -24.20 4.18
N ILE A 7 6.56 -23.71 3.00
CA ILE A 7 5.27 -23.92 2.36
C ILE A 7 5.50 -24.18 0.86
N GLU A 8 4.70 -25.07 0.29
CA GLU A 8 4.67 -25.29 -1.16
C GLU A 8 3.66 -24.31 -1.78
N LEU A 9 4.07 -23.66 -2.86
CA LEU A 9 3.30 -22.66 -3.58
C LEU A 9 3.38 -22.95 -5.08
N ASP A 10 2.32 -22.59 -5.79
CA ASP A 10 2.32 -22.60 -7.25
C ASP A 10 3.25 -21.49 -7.76
N ASP A 11 4.28 -21.87 -8.53
CA ASP A 11 5.27 -20.93 -9.05
C ASP A 11 4.63 -19.92 -10.01
N ASP A 12 3.66 -20.34 -10.82
CA ASP A 12 2.99 -19.44 -11.78
C ASP A 12 2.25 -18.31 -11.05
N LEU A 13 1.61 -18.63 -9.93
CA LEU A 13 0.94 -17.63 -9.09
C LEU A 13 1.94 -16.67 -8.42
N VAL A 14 3.09 -17.19 -7.99
CA VAL A 14 4.15 -16.38 -7.38
C VAL A 14 4.76 -15.44 -8.42
N GLN A 15 5.06 -15.93 -9.62
CA GLN A 15 5.59 -15.11 -10.70
C GLN A 15 4.61 -14.02 -11.14
N GLU A 16 3.32 -14.34 -11.25
CA GLU A 16 2.30 -13.34 -11.59
C GLU A 16 2.14 -12.30 -10.47
N ALA A 17 2.23 -12.69 -9.20
CA ALA A 17 2.24 -11.75 -8.09
C ALA A 17 3.47 -10.83 -8.11
N ILE A 18 4.66 -11.38 -8.36
CA ILE A 18 5.91 -10.63 -8.54
C ILE A 18 5.76 -9.60 -9.67
N ARG A 19 5.24 -10.04 -10.82
CA ARG A 19 5.05 -9.18 -11.99
C ARG A 19 4.00 -8.11 -11.77
N ARG A 20 2.86 -8.46 -11.17
CA ARG A 20 1.70 -7.56 -10.99
C ARG A 20 1.94 -6.50 -9.93
N PHE A 21 2.67 -6.86 -8.86
CA PHE A 21 2.93 -5.98 -7.73
C PHE A 21 4.36 -5.44 -7.70
N HIS A 22 5.18 -5.76 -8.71
CA HIS A 22 6.56 -5.30 -8.86
C HIS A 22 7.44 -5.55 -7.62
N VAL A 23 7.24 -6.68 -6.95
CA VAL A 23 8.02 -7.08 -5.76
C VAL A 23 9.28 -7.85 -6.17
N ALA A 24 10.28 -7.88 -5.29
CA ALA A 24 11.59 -8.40 -5.62
C ALA A 24 11.67 -9.93 -5.57
N ASP A 25 10.92 -10.58 -4.68
CA ASP A 25 10.99 -12.02 -4.48
C ASP A 25 9.66 -12.64 -4.01
N ALA A 26 9.61 -13.97 -4.03
CA ALA A 26 8.46 -14.75 -3.59
C ALA A 26 8.09 -14.48 -2.13
N ARG A 27 9.08 -14.22 -1.28
CA ARG A 27 8.86 -13.92 0.13
C ARG A 27 8.10 -12.61 0.29
N GLU A 28 8.48 -11.59 -0.46
CA GLU A 28 7.86 -10.28 -0.46
C GLU A 28 6.46 -10.35 -1.08
N ALA A 29 6.28 -11.13 -2.14
CA ALA A 29 4.96 -11.41 -2.70
C ALA A 29 4.01 -12.05 -1.67
N VAL A 30 4.47 -13.07 -0.94
CA VAL A 30 3.70 -13.73 0.13
C VAL A 30 3.43 -12.77 1.29
N HIS A 31 4.43 -11.98 1.69
CA HIS A 31 4.27 -11.02 2.78
C HIS A 31 3.25 -9.92 2.42
N LEU A 32 3.30 -9.43 1.17
CA LEU A 32 2.34 -8.47 0.63
C LEU A 32 0.92 -9.06 0.58
N ALA A 33 0.79 -10.31 0.11
CA ALA A 33 -0.51 -10.99 0.07
C ALA A 33 -1.11 -11.14 1.47
N LEU A 34 -0.32 -11.60 2.44
CA LEU A 34 -0.76 -11.71 3.84
C LEU A 34 -1.15 -10.34 4.41
N ARG A 35 -0.37 -9.29 4.11
CA ARG A 35 -0.69 -7.93 4.55
C ARG A 35 -1.99 -7.42 3.92
N ASN A 36 -2.28 -7.73 2.66
CA ASN A 36 -3.55 -7.35 2.04
C ASN A 36 -4.74 -8.14 2.58
N LEU A 37 -4.55 -9.42 2.92
CA LEU A 37 -5.57 -10.25 3.55
C LEU A 37 -5.91 -9.76 4.97
N LEU A 38 -4.90 -9.32 5.73
CA LEU A 38 -5.06 -8.87 7.11
C LEU A 38 -5.34 -7.35 7.22
N GLY A 39 -4.79 -6.54 6.33
CA GLY A 39 -4.87 -5.07 6.32
C GLY A 39 -6.22 -4.52 5.85
N LYS A 40 -7.03 -5.32 5.15
CA LYS A 40 -8.45 -5.00 4.94
C LYS A 40 -9.27 -4.94 6.23
N ALA A 41 -8.73 -5.35 7.38
CA ALA A 41 -9.36 -5.11 8.67
C ALA A 41 -9.12 -3.68 9.22
N ASP A 42 -8.05 -3.00 8.80
CA ASP A 42 -7.60 -1.73 9.42
C ASP A 42 -7.62 -0.51 8.48
N GLU A 43 -7.84 -0.66 7.17
CA GLU A 43 -7.92 0.47 6.22
C GLU A 43 -9.35 1.04 6.06
N ALA A 44 -9.91 1.52 7.17
CA ALA A 44 -10.99 2.52 7.15
C ALA A 44 -10.58 3.76 7.97
N GLY A 45 -9.29 4.11 7.97
CA GLY A 45 -8.79 5.37 8.48
C GLY A 45 -8.25 6.19 7.32
N GLU A 46 -9.05 7.14 6.83
CA GLU A 46 -8.65 8.12 5.81
C GLU A 46 -7.30 8.76 6.16
N VAL A 47 -6.25 8.38 5.44
CA VAL A 47 -5.00 9.15 5.43
C VAL A 47 -5.27 10.32 4.48
N TYR A 48 -5.58 11.49 5.05
CA TYR A 48 -5.61 12.74 4.31
C TYR A 48 -4.23 12.99 3.70
N ASP A 49 -4.10 12.75 2.39
CA ASP A 49 -2.87 13.00 1.64
C ASP A 49 -2.85 14.43 1.10
N GLU A 50 -2.21 15.29 1.86
CA GLU A 50 -2.05 16.72 1.62
C GLU A 50 -1.24 17.03 0.33
N PHE A 51 -0.64 16.01 -0.30
CA PHE A 51 0.03 16.14 -1.61
C PHE A 51 -0.91 15.95 -2.81
N SER A 52 -2.10 15.37 -2.61
CA SER A 52 -3.08 15.12 -3.66
C SER A 52 -4.15 16.22 -3.78
N ASP A 53 -4.22 17.15 -2.82
CA ASP A 53 -5.12 18.31 -2.91
C ASP A 53 -4.45 19.49 -3.64
N PRO A 54 -4.79 19.76 -4.92
CA PRO A 54 -4.26 20.90 -5.66
C PRO A 54 -4.65 22.25 -5.04
N SER A 55 -5.61 22.26 -4.11
CA SER A 55 -5.99 23.44 -3.33
C SER A 55 -4.89 23.86 -2.34
N ALA A 56 -3.97 22.97 -1.97
CA ALA A 56 -2.82 23.29 -1.11
C ALA A 56 -1.81 24.25 -1.78
N TRP A 57 -1.81 24.33 -3.12
CA TRP A 57 -0.94 25.20 -3.90
C TRP A 57 -1.61 26.51 -4.31
N LEU A 58 -2.90 26.69 -4.02
CA LEU A 58 -3.59 27.94 -4.26
C LEU A 58 -3.08 28.98 -3.27
N PRO A 59 -2.44 30.08 -3.74
CA PRO A 59 -2.07 31.18 -2.86
C PRO A 59 -3.37 31.71 -2.26
N ARG A 60 -3.53 31.64 -0.94
CA ARG A 60 -4.68 32.22 -0.22
C ARG A 60 -4.69 33.72 -0.45
N ARG A 61 -5.34 34.16 -1.53
CA ARG A 61 -5.53 35.55 -1.87
C ARG A 61 -6.90 35.97 -1.34
N ASN A 62 -6.86 36.59 -0.16
CA ASN A 62 -7.60 37.80 0.21
C ASN A 62 -7.86 37.80 1.71
N GLY A 63 -7.30 38.80 2.39
CA GLY A 63 -8.02 39.38 3.50
C GLY A 63 -9.23 40.13 2.97
N GLU A 64 -10.35 40.08 3.69
CA GLU A 64 -11.24 41.23 3.89
C GLU A 64 -12.31 40.90 4.95
N ALA A 65 -12.50 41.88 5.83
CA ALA A 65 -13.65 42.19 6.68
C ALA A 65 -13.94 41.34 7.93
N GLY A 66 -13.76 41.96 9.10
CA GLY A 66 -14.37 41.58 10.38
C GLY A 66 -13.52 41.91 11.59
#